data_AF-A0A7C2LML0-F1
#
_entry.id   AF-A0A7C2LML0-F1
#
_cell.length_a   1.000
_cell.length_b   1.000
_cell.length_c   1.000
_cell.angle_alpha   90.00
_cell.angle_beta   90.00
_cell.angle_gamma   90.00
#
_symmetry.space_group_name_H-M   'P 1'
#
loop_
_entity.id
_entity.type
_entity.pdbx_description
1 polymer ?
#
loop_
_entity_poly.entity_id
_entity_poly.type
_entity_poly.pdbx_seq_one_letter_code
_entity_poly.pdbx_strand_id
1 'polypeptide(L)' 'MNIVVAGFGTVGQNLAQLLLTHREFLRKAYGLVVKVVAVVDSKGAAVSQRGLDLDLVLRCKREHGTVAKV' A
#
# COMPACT_ATOMS: atom_id res chain seq x y z
N MET A 1 -5.75 8.63 -8.74
CA MET A 1 -5.83 9.17 -7.37
C MET A 1 -4.61 8.71 -6.59
N ASN A 2 -3.88 9.63 -5.95
CA ASN A 2 -2.72 9.28 -5.12
C ASN A 2 -3.14 9.31 -3.65
N ILE A 3 -2.77 8.28 -2.89
CA ILE A 3 -3.08 8.19 -1.46
C ILE A 3 -1.84 7.86 -0.63
N VAL A 4 -1.89 8.26 0.63
CA VAL A 4 -0.92 7.89 1.66
C VAL A 4 -1.64 7.06 2.71
N VAL A 5 -1.04 5.95 3.13
CA VAL A 5 -1.57 5.11 4.21
C VAL A 5 -0.76 5.36 5.47
N ALA A 6 -1.35 6.06 6.44
CA ALA A 6 -0.77 6.27 7.76
C ALA A 6 -1.22 5.16 8.71
N GLY A 7 -0.29 4.29 9.10
CA GLY A 7 -0.56 3.10 9.91
C GLY A 7 -0.68 1.84 9.07
N PHE A 8 0.33 0.96 9.17
CA PHE A 8 0.39 -0.29 8.42
C PHE A 8 0.31 -1.56 9.31
N GLY A 9 -0.64 -1.53 10.24
CA GLY A 9 -1.08 -2.71 11.00
C GLY A 9 -2.12 -3.54 10.23
N THR A 10 -3.03 -4.22 10.93
CA THR A 10 -4.05 -5.07 10.31
C THR A 10 -4.91 -4.33 9.28
N VAL A 11 -5.40 -3.13 9.60
CA VAL A 11 -6.27 -2.37 8.69
C VAL A 11 -5.50 -1.91 7.44
N GLY A 12 -4.32 -1.30 7.61
CA GLY A 12 -3.51 -0.83 6.49
C GLY A 12 -3.07 -1.95 5.55
N GLN A 13 -2.70 -3.11 6.11
CA GLN A 13 -2.33 -4.28 5.31
C GLN A 13 -3.53 -4.88 4.55
N ASN A 14 -4.70 -4.98 5.19
CA ASN A 14 -5.91 -5.43 4.50
C ASN A 14 -6.36 -4.45 3.41
N LEU A 15 -6.24 -3.15 3.64
CA LEU A 15 -6.50 -2.14 2.60
C LEU A 15 -5.57 -2.35 1.40
N ALA A 16 -4.26 -2.52 1.62
CA ALA A 16 -3.32 -2.79 0.54
C ALA A 16 -3.67 -4.07 -0.23
N GLN A 17 -4.06 -5.14 0.47
CA GLN A 17 -4.50 -6.39 -0.15
C GLN A 17 -5.77 -6.19 -0.99
N LEU A 18 -6.78 -5.48 -0.48
CA LEU A 18 -8.01 -5.18 -1.22
C LEU A 18 -7.74 -4.34 -2.47
N LEU A 19 -6.86 -3.34 -2.38
CA LEU A 19 -6.47 -2.51 -3.52
C LEU A 19 -5.77 -3.32 -4.61
N LEU A 20 -4.95 -4.32 -4.23
CA LEU A 20 -4.35 -5.27 -5.16
C LEU A 20 -5.41 -6.16 -5.81
N THR A 21 -6.21 -6.86 -4.99
CA THR A 21 -7.18 -7.86 -5.44
C THR A 21 -8.27 -7.25 -6.33
N HIS A 22 -8.76 -6.06 -5.99
CA HIS A 22 -9.88 -5.41 -6.69
C HIS A 22 -9.44 -4.32 -7.67
N ARG A 23 -8.14 -4.22 -8.01
CA ARG A 23 -7.61 -3.17 -8.88
C ARG A 23 -8.38 -3.05 -10.21
N GLU A 24 -8.60 -4.18 -10.89
CA GLU A 24 -9.30 -4.20 -12.17
C GLU A 24 -10.80 -3.89 -12.04
N PHE A 25 -11.42 -4.35 -10.95
CA PHE A 25 -12.82 -4.04 -10.67
C PHE A 25 -13.01 -2.53 -10.45
N LEU A 26 -12.18 -1.92 -9.58
CA LEU A 26 -12.23 -0.48 -9.31
C LEU A 26 -12.01 0.36 -10.58
N ARG A 27 -11.07 -0.08 -11.42
CA ARG A 27 -10.80 0.56 -12.71
C ARG A 27 -11.98 0.47 -13.68
N LYS A 28 -12.60 -0.72 -13.81
CA LYS A 28 -13.68 -0.95 -14.80
C LYS A 28 -15.03 -0.39 -14.34
N ALA A 29 -15.41 -0.59 -13.08
CA ALA A 29 -16.72 -0.18 -12.56
C ALA A 29 -16.78 1.31 -12.22
N TYR A 30 -15.67 1.91 -11.79
CA TYR A 30 -15.66 3.28 -11.26
C TYR A 30 -14.64 4.20 -11.93
N GLY A 31 -13.86 3.72 -12.91
CA GLY A 31 -12.76 4.51 -13.49
C GLY A 31 -11.64 4.81 -12.49
N LEU A 32 -11.62 4.14 -11.33
CA LEU A 32 -10.76 4.51 -10.22
C LEU A 32 -9.41 3.78 -10.31
N VAL A 33 -8.35 4.56 -10.51
CA VAL A 33 -6.96 4.09 -10.41
C VAL A 33 -6.33 4.68 -9.16
N VAL A 34 -6.17 3.82 -8.14
CA VAL A 34 -5.52 4.18 -6.87
C VAL A 34 -4.03 3.90 -6.96
N LYS A 35 -3.22 4.88 -6.57
CA LYS A 35 -1.77 4.75 -6.44
C LYS A 35 -1.39 5.08 -5.00
N VAL A 36 -0.86 4.10 -4.28
CA VAL A 36 -0.30 4.33 -2.94
C VAL A 36 1.10 4.88 -3.12
N VAL A 37 1.31 6.14 -2.72
CA VAL A 37 2.61 6.82 -2.89
C VAL A 37 3.44 6.85 -1.62
N ALA A 38 2.81 6.61 -0.46
CA ALA A 38 3.53 6.39 0.79
C ALA A 38 2.75 5.48 1.73
N VAL A 39 3.49 4.72 2.53
CA VAL A 39 2.98 3.90 3.64
C VAL A 39 3.82 4.17 4.86
N VAL A 40 3.19 4.46 6.00
CA VAL A 40 3.85 4.76 7.27
C VAL A 40 3.47 3.72 8.31
N ASP A 41 4.44 3.25 9.09
CA ASP A 41 4.20 2.49 10.31
C ASP A 41 4.97 3.07 11.50
N SER A 42 4.88 2.40 12.65
CA SER A 42 5.51 2.88 13.89
C SER A 42 7.03 2.95 13.85
N LYS A 43 7.69 2.37 12.84
CA LYS A 43 9.15 2.30 12.71
C LYS A 43 9.71 3.10 11.53
N GLY A 44 8.86 3.64 10.66
CA GLY A 44 9.26 4.51 9.56
C GLY A 44 8.26 4.51 8.40
N ALA A 45 8.75 4.82 7.20
CA ALA A 45 7.90 4.97 6.02
C ALA A 45 8.58 4.47 4.75
N ALA A 46 7.77 3.99 3.80
CA ALA A 46 8.14 3.78 2.41
C ALA A 46 7.48 4.88 1.56
N VAL A 47 8.22 5.48 0.62
CA VAL A 47 7.74 6.60 -0.21
C VAL A 47 8.20 6.40 -1.66
N SER A 48 7.28 6.54 -2.61
CA SER A 48 7.57 6.54 -4.05
C SER A 48 6.56 7.41 -4.79
N GLN A 49 7.03 8.48 -5.42
CA GLN A 49 6.21 9.33 -6.29
C GLN A 49 5.64 8.58 -7.50
N ARG A 50 6.32 7.50 -7.93
CA ARG A 50 5.86 6.65 -9.04
C ARG A 50 4.77 5.68 -8.61
N GLY A 51 4.60 5.47 -7.30
CA GLY A 51 3.74 4.47 -6.68
C GLY A 51 4.58 3.37 -6.04
N LEU A 52 4.11 2.85 -4.92
CA LEU A 52 4.70 1.70 -4.25
C LEU A 52 4.15 0.40 -4.84
N ASP A 53 5.02 -0.61 -4.91
CA ASP A 53 4.61 -1.99 -5.13
C ASP A 53 4.02 -2.53 -3.82
N LEU A 54 2.71 -2.72 -3.79
CA LEU A 54 2.01 -3.16 -2.58
C LEU A 54 2.36 -4.60 -2.18
N ASP A 55 2.69 -5.47 -3.13
CA ASP A 55 3.15 -6.84 -2.84
C ASP A 55 4.52 -6.81 -2.16
N LEU A 56 5.41 -5.91 -2.58
CA LEU A 56 6.70 -5.69 -1.91
C LEU A 56 6.51 -5.09 -0.51
N VAL A 57 5.67 -4.08 -0.37
CA VAL A 57 5.41 -3.44 0.94
C VAL A 57 4.83 -4.43 1.95
N LEU A 58 3.87 -5.27 1.53
CA LEU A 58 3.28 -6.31 2.36
C LEU A 58 4.32 -7.37 2.77
N ARG A 59 5.17 -7.82 1.83
CA ARG A 59 6.26 -8.76 2.12
C ARG A 59 7.26 -8.18 3.12
N CYS A 60 7.76 -6.97 2.87
CA CYS A 60 8.68 -6.28 3.76
C CYS A 60 8.11 -6.14 5.19
N LYS A 61 6.83 -5.77 5.31
CA LYS A 61 6.18 -5.65 6.62
C LYS A 61 6.14 -6.99 7.37
N ARG A 62 5.87 -8.09 6.67
CA ARG A 62 5.86 -9.45 7.26
C ARG A 62 7.25 -9.92 7.68
N GLU A 63 8.25 -9.71 6.82
CA GLU A 63 9.61 -10.24 7.03
C GLU A 63 10.43 -9.41 8.02
N HIS A 64 10.23 -8.10 8.04
CA HIS A 64 11.06 -7.19 8.83
C HIS A 64 10.30 -6.47 9.95
N GLY A 65 8.98 -6.64 10.03
CA GLY A 65 8.13 -5.94 10.99
C GLY A 65 8.05 -4.43 10.75
N THR A 66 8.62 -3.92 9.64
CA THR A 66 8.55 -2.51 9.24
C THR A 66 8.46 -2.35 7.73
N VAL A 67 7.83 -1.26 7.27
CA VAL A 67 7.83 -0.82 5.86
C VAL A 67 9.06 0.02 5.49
N ALA A 68 9.88 0.44 6.45
CA ALA A 68 11.04 1.31 6.19
C ALA A 68 12.21 0.62 5.46
N LYS A 69 12.05 -0.67 5.12
CA LYS A 69 13.04 -1.48 4.38
C LYS A 69 12.55 -1.87 2.98
N VAL A 70 11.50 -1.21 2.50
CA VAL A 70 10.98 -1.32 1.13
C VAL A 70 11.87 -0.54 0.18
#